data_AF-A0A7C3R3N1-F1
#
_entry.id   AF-A0A7C3R3N1-F1
#
_cell.length_a   1.000
_cell.length_b   1.000
_cell.length_c   1.000
_cell.angle_alpha   90.00
_cell.angle_beta   90.00
_cell.angle_gamma   90.00
#
_symmetry.space_group_name_H-M   'P 1'
#
loop_
_entity.id
_entity.type
_entity.pdbx_description
1 polymer ?
#
loop_
_entity_poly.entity_id
_entity_poly.type
_entity_poly.pdbx_seq_one_letter_code
_entity_poly.pdbx_strand_id
1 'polypeptide(L)'
;MRWHLFKYFVFILLFFIQSYAQTIKDVSNIVGIRENQLIGYGMVVGLPGTGDKSKFTMQSLQNLLRNSYIKIPTSSINSKNIATVMVTATLPAFARQGDKIKINVSSIGDAKSINTGELLLTQLKGVDGKVYALAQGNIVANPNSETTGYIYDGATVENEIQYSLHNEDSITLSLLRNDAKTAATVEQKINAKFNAPLALALDTRTIRVQKPHNQSIISFIAQVQEIELETTLKKKIIIDMARQ
;
A
#
# COMPACT_ATOMS: atom_id res chain seq x y z
N MET A 1 57.62 1.59 7.92
CA MET A 1 56.55 1.03 7.06
C MET A 1 55.18 0.93 7.75
N ARG A 2 55.07 0.45 9.00
CA ARG A 2 53.78 0.33 9.75
C ARG A 2 53.04 1.66 10.01
N TRP A 3 53.76 2.79 10.12
CA TRP A 3 53.15 4.10 10.41
C TRP A 3 52.45 4.73 9.20
N HIS A 4 52.91 4.47 7.98
CA HIS A 4 52.24 4.93 6.76
C HIS A 4 50.96 4.14 6.49
N LEU A 5 50.97 2.83 6.74
CA LEU A 5 49.76 1.98 6.67
C LEU A 5 48.67 2.41 7.66
N PHE A 6 49.06 2.82 8.88
CA PHE A 6 48.11 3.36 9.87
C PHE A 6 47.49 4.69 9.42
N LYS A 7 48.27 5.58 8.78
CA LYS A 7 47.75 6.84 8.23
C LYS A 7 46.75 6.62 7.09
N TYR A 8 47.02 5.69 6.18
CA TYR A 8 46.06 5.35 5.12
C TYR A 8 44.78 4.71 5.67
N PHE A 9 44.90 3.87 6.71
CA PHE A 9 43.73 3.28 7.38
C PHE A 9 42.85 4.33 8.07
N VAL A 10 43.44 5.30 8.77
CA VAL A 10 42.70 6.42 9.39
C VAL A 10 42.06 7.34 8.34
N PHE A 11 42.74 7.58 7.21
CA PHE A 11 42.21 8.40 6.12
C PHE A 11 41.01 7.73 5.42
N ILE A 12 41.04 6.40 5.25
CA ILE A 12 39.91 5.61 4.73
C ILE A 12 38.74 5.62 5.73
N LEU A 13 39.00 5.55 7.03
CA LEU A 13 37.94 5.58 8.07
C LEU A 13 37.19 6.93 8.12
N LEU A 14 37.88 8.03 7.81
CA LEU A 14 37.29 9.38 7.75
C LEU A 14 36.40 9.59 6.52
N PHE A 15 36.60 8.82 5.45
CA PHE A 15 35.77 8.90 4.22
C PHE A 15 34.41 8.20 4.32
N PHE A 16 34.13 7.46 5.41
CA PHE A 16 32.88 6.71 5.58
C PHE A 16 31.81 7.40 6.43
N ILE A 17 32.00 8.66 6.84
CA ILE A 17 30.96 9.41 7.56
C ILE A 17 29.99 10.03 6.53
N GLN A 18 29.14 9.21 5.93
CA GLN A 18 27.96 9.72 5.23
C GLN A 18 26.92 10.13 6.27
N SER A 19 26.81 11.44 6.51
CA SER A 19 25.68 12.02 7.22
C SER A 19 24.50 12.09 6.27
N TYR A 20 23.53 11.19 6.44
CA TYR A 20 22.26 11.29 5.71
C TYR A 20 21.36 12.28 6.43
N ALA A 21 21.10 13.43 5.80
CA ALA A 21 20.04 14.32 6.24
C ALA A 21 18.69 13.59 6.10
N GLN A 22 17.89 13.60 7.17
CA GLN A 22 16.54 13.06 7.12
C GLN A 22 15.60 14.17 6.68
N THR A 23 14.68 13.91 5.76
CA THR A 23 13.72 14.94 5.31
C THR A 23 12.42 14.87 6.10
N ILE A 24 11.58 15.91 6.01
CA ILE A 24 10.22 15.87 6.57
C ILE A 24 9.43 14.68 6.02
N LYS A 25 9.61 14.33 4.74
CA LYS A 25 9.00 13.14 4.13
C LYS A 25 9.40 11.83 4.81
N ASP A 26 10.63 11.72 5.30
CA ASP A 26 11.12 10.53 6.00
C ASP A 26 10.56 10.39 7.43
N VAL A 27 10.07 11.48 8.05
CA VAL A 27 9.58 11.48 9.43
C VAL A 27 8.08 11.68 9.56
N SER A 28 7.34 11.93 8.48
CA SER A 28 5.93 12.30 8.57
C SER A 28 5.09 11.85 7.39
N ASN A 29 3.80 11.70 7.63
CA ASN A 29 2.76 11.54 6.62
C ASN A 29 1.92 12.80 6.54
N ILE A 30 1.25 13.01 5.40
CA ILE A 30 0.24 14.06 5.26
C ILE A 30 -1.12 13.46 5.60
N VAL A 31 -1.81 14.05 6.57
CA VAL A 31 -3.15 13.63 6.96
C VAL A 31 -4.11 13.79 5.77
N GLY A 32 -4.92 12.77 5.52
CA GLY A 32 -5.83 12.72 4.37
C GLY A 32 -5.23 12.00 3.15
N ILE A 33 -3.91 11.96 3.02
CA ILE A 33 -3.22 11.19 1.96
C ILE A 33 -2.88 9.82 2.51
N ARG A 34 -3.71 8.82 2.21
CA ARG A 34 -3.51 7.45 2.68
C ARG A 34 -3.95 6.42 1.67
N GLU A 35 -3.34 5.25 1.76
CA GLU A 35 -3.79 4.06 1.08
C GLU A 35 -5.06 3.51 1.74
N ASN A 36 -5.85 2.77 0.97
CA ASN A 36 -7.10 2.18 1.42
C ASN A 36 -7.09 0.67 1.15
N GLN A 37 -7.47 -0.10 2.15
CA GLN A 37 -7.56 -1.56 2.01
C GLN A 37 -8.88 -1.92 1.35
N LEU A 38 -8.80 -2.79 0.35
CA LEU A 38 -9.94 -3.35 -0.35
C LEU A 38 -10.03 -4.86 -0.09
N ILE A 39 -11.25 -5.35 0.04
CA ILE A 39 -11.55 -6.77 0.24
C ILE A 39 -12.65 -7.22 -0.72
N GLY A 40 -12.49 -8.42 -1.26
CA GLY A 40 -13.49 -9.10 -2.09
C GLY A 40 -13.57 -10.57 -1.74
N TYR A 41 -14.72 -11.16 -2.04
CA TYR A 41 -14.94 -12.60 -1.94
C TYR A 41 -15.17 -13.12 -3.36
N GLY A 42 -14.26 -13.96 -3.81
CA GLY A 42 -14.18 -14.41 -5.18
C GLY A 42 -14.24 -15.92 -5.32
N MET A 43 -14.15 -16.36 -6.57
CA MET A 43 -14.10 -17.76 -6.93
C MET A 43 -12.98 -17.99 -7.92
N VAL A 44 -12.20 -19.03 -7.67
CA VAL A 44 -11.13 -19.50 -8.57
C VAL A 44 -11.62 -20.75 -9.27
N VAL A 45 -11.38 -20.82 -10.58
CA VAL A 45 -11.71 -21.97 -11.42
C VAL A 45 -10.47 -22.50 -12.14
N GLY A 46 -10.61 -23.63 -12.83
CA GLY A 46 -9.52 -24.23 -13.59
C GLY A 46 -8.50 -25.02 -12.75
N LEU A 47 -8.84 -25.31 -11.48
CA LEU A 47 -7.95 -26.06 -10.60
C LEU A 47 -7.91 -27.55 -11.00
N PRO A 48 -6.74 -28.21 -11.05
CA PRO A 48 -6.62 -29.61 -11.47
C PRO A 48 -6.94 -30.58 -10.32
N GLY A 49 -8.17 -30.55 -9.81
CA GLY A 49 -8.60 -31.42 -8.72
C GLY A 49 -8.12 -31.00 -7.32
N THR A 50 -7.57 -29.79 -7.19
CA THR A 50 -7.03 -29.22 -5.95
C THR A 50 -7.95 -28.23 -5.25
N GLY A 51 -9.11 -27.92 -5.83
CA GLY A 51 -10.13 -27.04 -5.27
C GLY A 51 -10.88 -27.63 -4.07
N ASP A 52 -11.91 -26.92 -3.64
CA ASP A 52 -12.69 -27.24 -2.46
C ASP A 52 -13.48 -28.55 -2.62
N LYS A 53 -13.64 -29.27 -1.50
CA LYS A 53 -14.58 -30.40 -1.40
C LYS A 53 -15.90 -30.00 -0.75
N SER A 54 -15.96 -28.78 -0.22
CA SER A 54 -17.11 -28.30 0.54
C SER A 54 -18.37 -28.15 -0.32
N LYS A 55 -19.54 -28.47 0.27
CA LYS A 55 -20.85 -28.19 -0.35
C LYS A 55 -21.12 -26.69 -0.49
N PHE A 56 -20.48 -25.86 0.34
CA PHE A 56 -20.62 -24.41 0.32
C PHE A 56 -20.13 -23.79 -1.00
N THR A 57 -18.95 -24.20 -1.47
CA THR A 57 -18.38 -23.74 -2.75
C THR A 57 -19.30 -24.06 -3.93
N MET A 58 -19.92 -25.24 -3.90
CA MET A 58 -20.89 -25.67 -4.91
C MET A 58 -22.16 -24.79 -4.90
N GLN A 59 -22.70 -24.48 -3.71
CA GLN A 59 -23.88 -23.63 -3.56
C GLN A 59 -23.61 -22.19 -4.03
N SER A 60 -22.43 -21.64 -3.69
CA SER A 60 -22.01 -20.31 -4.11
C SER A 60 -21.93 -20.19 -5.63
N LEU A 61 -21.36 -21.19 -6.30
CA LEU A 61 -21.29 -21.23 -7.77
C LEU A 61 -22.68 -21.35 -8.40
N GLN A 62 -23.56 -22.18 -7.84
CA GLN A 62 -24.93 -22.29 -8.33
C GLN A 62 -25.67 -20.96 -8.25
N ASN A 63 -25.49 -20.21 -7.16
CA ASN A 63 -26.09 -18.89 -7.00
C ASN A 63 -25.55 -17.90 -8.05
N LEU A 64 -24.23 -17.91 -8.31
CA LEU A 64 -23.62 -17.09 -9.38
C LEU A 64 -24.17 -17.42 -10.77
N LEU A 65 -24.26 -18.71 -11.12
CA LEU A 65 -24.76 -19.17 -12.42
C LEU A 65 -26.26 -18.85 -12.60
N ARG A 66 -27.06 -19.02 -11.55
CA ARG A 66 -28.48 -18.64 -11.55
C ARG A 66 -28.68 -17.16 -11.80
N ASN A 67 -27.87 -16.30 -11.16
CA ASN A 67 -27.91 -14.85 -11.39
C ASN A 67 -27.47 -14.46 -12.80
N SER A 68 -26.72 -15.33 -13.48
CA SER A 68 -26.30 -15.17 -14.88
C SER A 68 -27.26 -15.81 -15.89
N TYR A 69 -28.45 -16.26 -15.44
CA TYR A 69 -29.46 -16.97 -16.24
C TYR A 69 -28.97 -18.30 -16.85
N ILE A 70 -27.87 -18.87 -16.35
CA ILE A 70 -27.32 -20.15 -16.80
C ILE A 70 -27.83 -21.26 -15.88
N LYS A 71 -28.58 -22.22 -16.45
CA LYS A 71 -29.09 -23.39 -15.73
C LYS A 71 -28.17 -24.59 -15.99
N ILE A 72 -27.33 -24.93 -15.01
CA ILE A 72 -26.48 -26.13 -15.05
C ILE A 72 -27.00 -27.16 -14.04
N PRO A 73 -27.16 -28.45 -14.41
CA PRO A 73 -27.43 -29.51 -13.45
C PRO A 73 -26.32 -29.60 -12.40
N THR A 74 -26.67 -29.71 -11.13
CA THR A 74 -25.68 -29.73 -10.03
C THR A 74 -24.73 -30.93 -10.09
N SER A 75 -25.13 -32.00 -10.76
CA SER A 75 -24.35 -33.22 -10.98
C SER A 75 -23.20 -33.07 -11.97
N SER A 76 -23.19 -32.03 -12.81
CA SER A 76 -22.14 -31.84 -13.83
C SER A 76 -20.98 -30.96 -13.38
N ILE A 77 -21.01 -30.42 -12.15
CA ILE A 77 -19.97 -29.54 -11.64
C ILE A 77 -19.08 -30.30 -10.65
N ASN A 78 -17.79 -30.40 -10.95
CA ASN A 78 -16.80 -30.97 -10.04
C ASN A 78 -16.27 -29.90 -9.08
N SER A 79 -16.58 -30.04 -7.78
CA SER A 79 -16.16 -29.06 -6.76
C SER A 79 -14.63 -28.93 -6.68
N LYS A 80 -13.89 -30.00 -6.96
CA LYS A 80 -12.42 -30.01 -6.86
C LYS A 80 -11.74 -29.17 -7.93
N ASN A 81 -12.47 -28.60 -8.88
CA ASN A 81 -11.91 -27.70 -9.88
C ASN A 81 -12.09 -26.23 -9.53
N ILE A 82 -12.65 -25.95 -8.34
CA ILE A 82 -13.14 -24.63 -7.97
C ILE A 82 -12.79 -24.36 -6.51
N ALA A 83 -12.39 -23.14 -6.17
CA ALA A 83 -12.13 -22.73 -4.80
C ALA A 83 -12.79 -21.40 -4.48
N THR A 84 -13.35 -21.27 -3.28
CA THR A 84 -13.78 -19.97 -2.73
C THR A 84 -12.56 -19.26 -2.17
N VAL A 85 -12.36 -17.99 -2.54
CA VAL A 85 -11.18 -17.21 -2.13
C VAL A 85 -11.54 -15.85 -1.55
N MET A 86 -10.67 -15.37 -0.68
CA MET A 86 -10.61 -13.98 -0.26
C MET A 86 -9.59 -13.27 -1.14
N VAL A 87 -9.97 -12.10 -1.65
CA VAL A 87 -9.11 -11.24 -2.45
C VAL A 87 -8.88 -9.95 -1.68
N THR A 88 -7.63 -9.54 -1.54
CA THR A 88 -7.27 -8.27 -0.89
C THR A 88 -6.41 -7.43 -1.82
N ALA A 89 -6.56 -6.11 -1.72
CA ALA A 89 -5.73 -5.17 -2.46
C ALA A 89 -5.52 -3.89 -1.66
N THR A 90 -4.42 -3.22 -1.93
CA THR A 90 -4.18 -1.86 -1.43
C THR A 90 -4.48 -0.90 -2.57
N LEU A 91 -5.47 -0.03 -2.39
CA LEU A 91 -5.76 1.08 -3.28
C LEU A 91 -4.84 2.27 -2.92
N PRO A 92 -3.94 2.68 -3.83
CA PRO A 92 -3.08 3.83 -3.59
C PRO A 92 -3.88 5.11 -3.37
N ALA A 93 -3.29 6.05 -2.63
CA ALA A 93 -3.85 7.40 -2.55
C ALA A 93 -3.91 8.02 -3.96
N PHE A 94 -5.02 8.68 -4.29
CA PHE A 94 -5.25 9.32 -5.59
C PHE A 94 -5.24 8.37 -6.80
N ALA A 95 -5.43 7.06 -6.59
CA ALA A 95 -5.65 6.12 -7.68
C ALA A 95 -6.84 6.57 -8.55
N ARG A 96 -6.68 6.46 -9.87
CA ARG A 96 -7.61 6.92 -10.90
C ARG A 96 -8.34 5.75 -11.53
N GLN A 97 -9.51 6.03 -12.08
CA GLN A 97 -10.23 5.03 -12.87
C GLN A 97 -9.33 4.49 -14.00
N GLY A 98 -9.25 3.17 -14.13
CA GLY A 98 -8.39 2.48 -15.09
C GLY A 98 -7.02 2.08 -14.54
N ASP A 99 -6.58 2.61 -13.40
CA ASP A 99 -5.34 2.19 -12.76
C ASP A 99 -5.36 0.70 -12.46
N LYS A 100 -4.21 0.05 -12.64
CA LYS A 100 -4.02 -1.36 -12.31
C LYS A 100 -3.34 -1.49 -10.96
N ILE A 101 -3.87 -2.38 -10.13
CA ILE A 101 -3.32 -2.67 -8.80
C ILE A 101 -3.10 -4.16 -8.61
N LYS A 102 -2.01 -4.50 -7.91
CA LYS A 102 -1.74 -5.87 -7.47
C LYS A 102 -2.81 -6.30 -6.47
N ILE A 103 -3.22 -7.55 -6.59
CA ILE A 103 -4.09 -8.21 -5.61
C ILE A 103 -3.39 -9.42 -5.00
N ASN A 104 -3.78 -9.75 -3.78
CA ASN A 104 -3.46 -11.03 -3.13
C ASN A 104 -4.72 -11.88 -3.08
N VAL A 105 -4.55 -13.19 -3.23
CA VAL A 105 -5.63 -14.18 -3.25
C VAL A 105 -5.30 -15.26 -2.24
N SER A 106 -6.27 -15.61 -1.40
CA SER A 106 -6.13 -16.65 -0.38
C SER A 106 -7.35 -17.56 -0.38
N SER A 107 -7.14 -18.87 -0.38
CA SER A 107 -8.24 -19.83 -0.19
C SER A 107 -8.94 -19.60 1.15
N ILE A 108 -10.27 -19.62 1.15
CA ILE A 108 -11.11 -19.60 2.37
C ILE A 108 -11.47 -21.04 2.78
N GLY A 109 -11.63 -21.92 1.79
CA GLY A 109 -12.10 -23.28 1.97
C GLY A 109 -10.99 -24.29 2.24
N ASP A 110 -11.22 -25.52 1.79
CA ASP A 110 -10.34 -26.67 1.97
C ASP A 110 -9.56 -27.05 0.71
N ALA A 111 -9.52 -26.15 -0.29
CA ALA A 111 -8.65 -26.29 -1.44
C ALA A 111 -7.19 -26.53 -1.03
N LYS A 112 -6.58 -27.53 -1.66
CA LYS A 112 -5.16 -27.88 -1.47
C LYS A 112 -4.22 -26.90 -2.16
N SER A 113 -4.65 -26.35 -3.29
CA SER A 113 -3.85 -25.45 -4.11
C SER A 113 -4.76 -24.56 -4.95
N ILE A 114 -4.48 -23.26 -4.98
CA ILE A 114 -5.08 -22.30 -5.91
C ILE A 114 -4.12 -21.93 -7.05
N ASN A 115 -2.96 -22.58 -7.10
CA ASN A 115 -1.95 -22.32 -8.12
C ASN A 115 -2.52 -22.56 -9.53
N THR A 116 -2.11 -21.72 -10.49
CA THR A 116 -2.54 -21.76 -11.91
C THR A 116 -4.03 -21.57 -12.15
N GLY A 117 -4.84 -21.43 -11.09
CA GLY A 117 -6.26 -21.15 -11.20
C GLY A 117 -6.52 -19.74 -11.73
N GLU A 118 -7.73 -19.54 -12.23
CA GLU A 118 -8.21 -18.25 -12.73
C GLU A 118 -9.23 -17.68 -11.75
N LEU A 119 -8.95 -16.49 -11.22
CA LEU A 119 -9.88 -15.69 -10.44
C LEU A 119 -10.95 -15.10 -11.37
N LEU A 120 -12.20 -15.49 -11.13
CA LEU A 120 -13.35 -14.88 -11.79
C LEU A 120 -13.55 -13.44 -11.32
N LEU A 121 -14.21 -12.63 -12.17
CA LEU A 121 -14.50 -11.22 -11.90
C LEU A 121 -15.06 -11.03 -10.47
N THR A 122 -14.29 -10.33 -9.64
CA THR A 122 -14.53 -10.16 -8.22
C THR A 122 -14.53 -8.67 -7.88
N GLN A 123 -15.60 -8.19 -7.26
CA GLN A 123 -15.67 -6.81 -6.78
C GLN A 123 -14.85 -6.65 -5.51
N LEU A 124 -13.98 -5.64 -5.48
CA LEU A 124 -13.21 -5.25 -4.30
C LEU A 124 -13.82 -4.02 -3.65
N LYS A 125 -14.17 -4.15 -2.38
CA LYS A 125 -14.88 -3.15 -1.60
C LYS A 125 -14.01 -2.54 -0.51
N GLY A 126 -14.23 -1.26 -0.23
CA GLY A 126 -13.67 -0.60 0.94
C GLY A 126 -14.43 -0.96 2.22
N VAL A 127 -13.96 -0.46 3.36
CA VAL A 127 -14.62 -0.60 4.67
C VAL A 127 -16.02 0.04 4.73
N ASP A 128 -16.31 0.95 3.81
CA ASP A 128 -17.60 1.59 3.62
C ASP A 128 -18.60 0.74 2.79
N GLY A 129 -18.15 -0.43 2.31
CA GLY A 129 -18.96 -1.35 1.49
C GLY A 129 -19.09 -0.95 0.02
N LYS A 130 -18.49 0.16 -0.42
CA LYS A 130 -18.51 0.59 -1.82
C LYS A 130 -17.46 -0.14 -2.63
N VAL A 131 -17.77 -0.41 -3.90
CA VAL A 131 -16.84 -1.06 -4.85
C VAL A 131 -15.86 -0.02 -5.37
N TYR A 132 -14.56 -0.27 -5.24
CA TYR A 132 -13.51 0.62 -5.75
C TYR A 132 -12.73 0.01 -6.90
N ALA A 133 -12.64 -1.31 -6.97
CA ALA A 133 -11.92 -2.00 -8.04
C ALA A 133 -12.58 -3.32 -8.43
N LEU A 134 -12.32 -3.78 -9.65
CA LEU A 134 -12.72 -5.07 -10.17
C LEU A 134 -11.48 -5.94 -10.41
N ALA A 135 -11.45 -7.12 -9.79
CA ALA A 135 -10.33 -8.04 -9.83
C ALA A 135 -10.62 -9.27 -10.69
N GLN A 136 -9.65 -9.73 -11.47
CA GLN A 136 -9.71 -10.97 -12.26
C GLN A 136 -8.31 -11.41 -12.72
N GLY A 137 -8.18 -12.67 -13.16
CA GLY A 137 -7.01 -13.16 -13.90
C GLY A 137 -6.37 -14.41 -13.32
N ASN A 138 -5.24 -14.82 -13.88
CA ASN A 138 -4.52 -16.01 -13.48
C ASN A 138 -3.66 -15.78 -12.22
N ILE A 139 -3.71 -16.75 -11.31
CA ILE A 139 -3.02 -16.69 -10.02
C ILE A 139 -1.61 -17.23 -10.16
N VAL A 140 -0.65 -16.45 -9.65
CA VAL A 140 0.70 -16.91 -9.35
C VAL A 140 0.75 -17.28 -7.88
N ALA A 141 0.98 -18.56 -7.58
CA ALA A 141 1.05 -19.03 -6.19
C ALA A 141 2.24 -18.46 -5.44
N ASN A 142 2.09 -18.34 -4.12
CA ASN A 142 3.17 -18.00 -3.22
C ASN A 142 4.14 -19.20 -3.11
N PRO A 143 5.47 -19.00 -3.26
CA PRO A 143 6.45 -20.08 -3.12
C PRO A 143 6.35 -20.86 -1.80
N ASN A 144 5.87 -20.21 -0.74
CA ASN A 144 5.77 -20.79 0.60
C ASN A 144 4.38 -21.33 0.95
N SER A 145 3.39 -21.19 0.05
CA SER A 145 2.01 -21.59 0.33
C SER A 145 1.21 -21.73 -0.97
N GLU A 146 0.79 -22.95 -1.28
CA GLU A 146 -0.04 -23.23 -2.47
C GLU A 146 -1.49 -22.73 -2.37
N THR A 147 -1.95 -22.39 -1.17
CA THR A 147 -3.29 -21.85 -0.90
C THR A 147 -3.35 -20.34 -0.91
N THR A 148 -2.22 -19.67 -1.17
CA THR A 148 -2.13 -18.22 -1.32
C THR A 148 -1.38 -17.87 -2.61
N GLY A 149 -1.64 -16.68 -3.13
CA GLY A 149 -1.02 -16.20 -4.35
C GLY A 149 -1.32 -14.73 -4.59
N TYR A 150 -0.91 -14.25 -5.75
CA TYR A 150 -1.15 -12.89 -6.18
C TYR A 150 -1.39 -12.83 -7.68
N ILE A 151 -1.97 -11.72 -8.12
CA ILE A 151 -2.10 -11.35 -9.53
C ILE A 151 -1.54 -9.94 -9.66
N TYR A 152 -0.44 -9.80 -10.40
CA TYR A 152 0.09 -8.48 -10.76
C TYR A 152 -0.90 -7.79 -11.69
N ASP A 153 -1.17 -6.51 -11.44
CA ASP A 153 -2.15 -5.73 -12.21
C ASP A 153 -3.54 -6.40 -12.30
N GLY A 154 -3.85 -7.23 -11.29
CA GLY A 154 -5.00 -8.11 -11.27
C GLY A 154 -6.32 -7.42 -10.92
N ALA A 155 -6.29 -6.16 -10.52
CA ALA A 155 -7.50 -5.36 -10.37
C ALA A 155 -7.42 -4.02 -11.10
N THR A 156 -8.56 -3.58 -11.62
CA THR A 156 -8.75 -2.28 -12.28
C THR A 156 -9.58 -1.39 -11.37
N VAL A 157 -9.11 -0.18 -11.12
CA VAL A 157 -9.85 0.81 -10.33
C VAL A 157 -11.05 1.31 -11.13
N GLU A 158 -12.23 1.22 -10.53
CA GLU A 158 -13.51 1.68 -11.10
C GLU A 158 -13.98 2.99 -10.47
N ASN A 159 -13.76 3.16 -9.17
CA ASN A 159 -14.18 4.35 -8.44
C ASN A 159 -13.00 4.96 -7.69
N GLU A 160 -12.92 6.29 -7.73
CA GLU A 160 -11.92 7.06 -7.00
C GLU A 160 -12.43 7.38 -5.59
N ILE A 161 -11.50 7.52 -4.65
CA ILE A 161 -11.82 8.09 -3.35
C ILE A 161 -11.82 9.61 -3.50
N GLN A 162 -12.98 10.23 -3.26
CA GLN A 162 -13.16 11.67 -3.34
C GLN A 162 -12.37 12.38 -2.23
N TYR A 163 -11.12 12.73 -2.52
CA TYR A 163 -10.30 13.62 -1.71
C TYR A 163 -9.55 14.59 -2.64
N SER A 164 -9.86 15.88 -2.54
CA SER A 164 -9.26 16.92 -3.38
C SER A 164 -8.31 17.76 -2.55
N LEU A 165 -7.01 17.64 -2.84
CA LEU A 165 -5.99 18.54 -2.28
C LEU A 165 -6.12 19.96 -2.84
N HIS A 166 -6.63 20.11 -4.07
CA HIS A 166 -6.54 21.36 -4.83
C HIS A 166 -7.11 22.57 -4.09
N ASN A 167 -8.17 22.37 -3.32
CA ASN A 167 -8.89 23.44 -2.62
C ASN A 167 -8.41 23.66 -1.18
N GLU A 168 -7.36 22.95 -0.76
CA GLU A 168 -6.84 23.08 0.60
C GLU A 168 -5.86 24.26 0.72
N ASP A 169 -6.10 25.09 1.73
CA ASP A 169 -5.21 26.21 2.10
C ASP A 169 -4.21 25.82 3.19
N SER A 170 -4.25 24.58 3.67
CA SER A 170 -3.30 24.06 4.66
C SER A 170 -3.09 22.56 4.51
N ILE A 171 -1.96 22.07 4.99
CA ILE A 171 -1.72 20.65 5.19
C ILE A 171 -1.54 20.36 6.68
N THR A 172 -1.84 19.13 7.07
CA THR A 172 -1.52 18.63 8.41
C THR A 172 -0.52 17.50 8.26
N LEU A 173 0.66 17.67 8.86
CA LEU A 173 1.68 16.64 8.98
C LEU A 173 1.42 15.82 10.24
N SER A 174 1.59 14.50 10.12
CA SER A 174 1.56 13.56 11.23
C SER A 174 2.91 12.85 11.28
N LEU A 175 3.72 13.17 12.28
CA LEU A 175 5.02 12.52 12.50
C LEU A 175 4.84 11.01 12.69
N LEU A 176 5.76 10.20 12.19
CA LEU A 176 5.72 8.75 12.32
C LEU A 176 5.92 8.29 13.77
N ARG A 177 6.63 9.08 14.57
CA ARG A 177 6.91 8.83 15.99
C ARG A 177 6.50 10.03 16.83
N ASN A 178 6.02 9.76 18.05
CA ASN A 178 5.73 10.81 19.02
C ASN A 178 7.04 11.33 19.60
N ASP A 179 7.40 12.57 19.28
CA ASP A 179 8.59 13.22 19.81
C ASP A 179 8.43 14.74 19.75
N ALA A 180 8.33 15.37 20.92
CA ALA A 180 8.18 16.82 21.05
C ALA A 180 9.35 17.58 20.41
N LYS A 181 10.57 17.04 20.50
CA LYS A 181 11.76 17.68 19.92
C LYS A 181 11.69 17.69 18.39
N THR A 182 11.33 16.56 17.78
CA THR A 182 11.13 16.48 16.33
C THR A 182 10.00 17.40 15.87
N ALA A 183 8.87 17.44 16.59
CA ALA A 183 7.75 18.33 16.25
C ALA A 183 8.16 19.81 16.26
N ALA A 184 8.83 20.27 17.32
CA ALA A 184 9.34 21.63 17.42
C ALA A 184 10.39 21.94 16.32
N THR A 185 11.26 20.98 16.00
CA THR A 185 12.27 21.15 14.94
C THR A 185 11.62 21.28 13.56
N VAL A 186 10.59 20.47 13.27
CA VAL A 186 9.83 20.53 12.02
C VAL A 186 9.14 21.88 11.87
N GLU A 187 8.46 22.35 12.92
CA GLU A 187 7.84 23.68 12.95
C GLU A 187 8.87 24.78 12.62
N GLN A 188 10.00 24.80 13.33
CA GLN A 188 11.06 25.79 13.13
C GLN A 188 11.64 25.76 11.71
N LYS A 189 11.93 24.56 11.18
CA LYS A 189 12.51 24.40 9.84
C LYS A 189 11.54 24.83 8.74
N ILE A 190 10.25 24.55 8.89
CA ILE A 190 9.23 25.04 7.94
C ILE A 190 9.13 26.56 8.00
N ASN A 191 8.99 27.14 9.19
CA ASN A 191 8.88 28.59 9.35
C ASN A 191 10.11 29.33 8.81
N ALA A 192 11.31 28.77 9.03
CA ALA A 192 12.56 29.29 8.47
C ALA A 192 12.62 29.18 6.94
N LYS A 193 12.18 28.06 6.34
CA LYS A 193 12.18 27.86 4.89
C LYS A 193 11.34 28.92 4.15
N PHE A 194 10.21 29.31 4.74
CA PHE A 194 9.27 30.27 4.13
C PHE A 194 9.38 31.69 4.68
N ASN A 195 10.26 31.93 5.66
CA ASN A 195 10.38 33.21 6.38
C ASN A 195 9.04 33.75 6.90
N ALA A 196 8.16 32.86 7.38
CA ALA A 196 6.82 33.19 7.85
C ALA A 196 6.32 32.15 8.87
N PRO A 197 5.46 32.52 9.84
CA PRO A 197 4.91 31.61 10.83
C PRO A 197 3.77 30.75 10.25
N LEU A 198 4.09 29.89 9.29
CA LEU A 198 3.12 29.05 8.58
C LEU A 198 2.85 27.71 9.27
N ALA A 199 3.81 27.19 10.02
CA ALA A 199 3.75 25.94 10.75
C ALA A 199 3.49 26.18 12.25
N LEU A 200 2.69 25.30 12.83
CA LEU A 200 2.44 25.21 14.27
C LEU A 200 2.35 23.74 14.70
N ALA A 201 3.22 23.31 15.61
CA ALA A 201 3.11 22.01 16.26
C ALA A 201 1.99 22.07 17.32
N LEU A 202 0.93 21.31 17.10
CA LEU A 202 -0.23 21.24 18.00
C LEU A 202 0.00 20.25 19.15
N ASP A 203 0.76 19.20 18.89
CA ASP A 203 1.14 18.17 19.85
C ASP A 203 2.46 17.49 19.43
N THR A 204 2.86 16.41 20.14
CA THR A 204 4.12 15.68 19.87
C THR A 204 4.19 14.94 18.53
N ARG A 205 3.13 14.99 17.72
CA ARG A 205 2.99 14.26 16.46
C ARG A 205 2.32 15.10 15.35
N THR A 206 1.51 16.10 15.68
CA THR A 206 0.68 16.84 14.73
C THR A 206 1.24 18.24 14.48
N ILE A 207 1.51 18.57 13.22
CA ILE A 207 1.94 19.91 12.80
C ILE A 207 0.99 20.42 11.72
N ARG A 208 0.32 21.54 11.96
CA ARG A 208 -0.51 22.22 10.95
C ARG A 208 0.34 23.23 10.21
N VAL A 209 0.25 23.24 8.87
CA VAL A 209 1.05 24.12 8.02
C VAL A 209 0.15 24.84 7.01
N GLN A 210 0.11 26.17 7.08
CA GLN A 210 -0.62 27.01 6.14
C GLN A 210 0.14 27.16 4.83
N LYS A 211 -0.59 27.07 3.71
CA LYS A 211 -0.06 27.25 2.37
C LYS A 211 0.00 28.75 2.03
N PRO A 212 1.15 29.27 1.57
CA PRO A 212 1.22 30.58 0.92
C PRO A 212 0.22 30.75 -0.24
N HIS A 213 -0.35 31.94 -0.39
CA HIS A 213 -1.37 32.21 -1.42
C HIS A 213 -0.86 32.10 -2.86
N ASN A 214 0.44 32.29 -3.09
CA ASN A 214 1.06 32.37 -4.43
C ASN A 214 1.58 31.02 -4.97
N GLN A 215 1.15 29.89 -4.41
CA GLN A 215 1.57 28.58 -4.90
C GLN A 215 0.48 27.51 -4.82
N SER A 216 0.63 26.49 -5.68
CA SER A 216 -0.22 25.30 -5.65
C SER A 216 0.08 24.45 -4.42
N ILE A 217 -0.94 23.73 -3.94
CA ILE A 217 -0.81 22.80 -2.81
C ILE A 217 0.23 21.71 -3.09
N ILE A 218 0.36 21.26 -4.34
CA ILE A 218 1.31 20.22 -4.75
C ILE A 218 2.75 20.74 -4.67
N SER A 219 3.01 21.95 -5.20
CA SER A 219 4.34 22.57 -5.08
C SER A 219 4.69 22.83 -3.62
N PHE A 220 3.72 23.28 -2.82
CA PHE A 220 3.92 23.48 -1.39
C PHE A 220 4.27 22.18 -0.65
N ILE A 221 3.52 21.11 -0.90
CA ILE A 221 3.79 19.78 -0.32
C ILE A 221 5.18 19.31 -0.70
N ALA A 222 5.58 19.43 -1.97
CA ALA A 222 6.91 19.04 -2.44
C ALA A 222 8.01 19.80 -1.69
N GLN A 223 7.87 21.14 -1.61
CA GLN A 223 8.83 21.98 -0.89
C GLN A 223 8.92 21.63 0.60
N VAL A 224 7.79 21.38 1.27
CA VAL A 224 7.77 20.98 2.69
C VAL A 224 8.42 19.61 2.86
N GLN A 225 8.11 18.64 2.01
CA GLN A 225 8.63 17.27 2.09
C GLN A 225 10.16 17.20 1.90
N GLU A 226 10.74 18.09 1.10
CA GLU A 226 12.19 18.18 0.85
C GLU A 226 12.98 18.89 1.95
N ILE A 227 12.32 19.53 2.93
CA ILE A 227 13.02 20.21 4.02
C ILE A 227 13.84 19.19 4.81
N GLU A 228 15.14 19.43 4.87
CA GLU A 228 16.08 18.64 5.65
C GLU A 228 15.99 18.96 7.13
N LEU A 229 15.91 17.91 7.93
CA LEU A 229 16.03 17.92 9.37
C LEU A 229 17.46 17.52 9.73
N GLU A 230 18.14 18.38 10.47
CA GLU A 230 19.44 18.07 11.06
C GLU A 230 19.22 17.10 12.23
N THR A 231 19.05 15.82 11.90
CA THR A 231 18.82 14.78 12.90
C THR A 231 20.05 13.91 13.05
N THR A 232 20.51 13.75 14.30
CA THR A 232 21.41 12.66 14.74
C THR A 232 20.69 11.31 14.88
N LEU A 233 19.51 11.16 14.26
CA LEU A 233 18.70 9.95 14.33
C LEU A 233 19.36 8.87 13.46
N LYS A 234 19.98 7.88 14.10
CA LYS A 234 20.46 6.66 13.43
C LYS A 234 19.28 5.98 12.70
N LYS A 235 19.25 6.01 11.37
CA LYS A 235 18.41 5.10 10.57
C LYS A 235 18.82 3.67 10.94
N LYS A 236 17.91 2.89 11.51
CA LYS A 236 18.06 1.43 11.55
C LYS A 236 17.76 0.96 10.13
N ILE A 237 18.79 0.51 9.41
CA ILE A 237 18.63 -0.09 8.09
C ILE A 237 17.77 -1.33 8.27
N ILE A 238 16.53 -1.28 7.79
CA ILE A 238 15.69 -2.47 7.62
C ILE A 238 15.98 -2.93 6.20
N ILE A 239 16.73 -4.01 6.07
CA ILE A 239 16.91 -4.68 4.78
C ILE A 239 15.59 -5.40 4.50
N ASP A 240 14.79 -4.84 3.59
CA ASP A 240 13.67 -5.57 3.02
C ASP A 240 14.22 -6.60 2.05
N MET A 241 14.24 -7.86 2.46
CA MET A 241 14.75 -8.99 1.65
C MET A 241 13.75 -9.45 0.57
N ALA A 242 12.69 -8.69 0.28
CA ALA A 242 11.65 -9.08 -0.69
C ALA A 242 11.85 -8.53 -2.12
N ARG A 243 13.07 -8.18 -2.53
CA ARG A 243 13.43 -7.93 -3.93
C ARG A 243 14.74 -8.64 -4.29
N GLN A 244 14.61 -9.91 -4.67
CA GLN A 244 15.45 -10.56 -5.68
C GLN A 244 14.53 -11.25 -6.68
#